data_AF-B1Y9K3-F1
#
_entry.id   AF-B1Y9K3-F1
#
_cell.length_a   1.000
_cell.length_b   1.000
_cell.length_c   1.000
_cell.angle_alpha   90.00
_cell.angle_beta   90.00
_cell.angle_gamma   90.00
#
_symmetry.space_group_name_H-M   'P 1'
#
loop_
_entity.id
_entity.type
_entity.pdbx_description
1 polymer ?
#
loop_
_entity_poly.entity_id
_entity_poly.type
_entity_poly.pdbx_seq_one_letter_code
_entity_poly.pdbx_strand_id
1 'polypeptide(L)'
;MSTILEIQGQKGKLVVVEDPEVGHVFAVIPYGKRATPTLIRELRERTLDPWRYVEGVGFVLDLTAWKSESQLGAEEIKNKVEKYRETIDEVVQMLEEVSSRESEERKAKKKKKKRKKTAGRKRRKRRSK
;
A
#
# COMPACT_ATOMS: atom_id res chain seq x y z
N MET A 1 -21.77 -6.15 3.01
CA MET A 1 -20.56 -6.45 2.21
C MET A 1 -20.57 -7.91 1.78
N SER A 2 -20.83 -8.17 0.51
CA SER A 2 -20.74 -9.48 -0.11
C SER A 2 -19.47 -9.56 -0.96
N THR A 3 -18.63 -10.56 -0.75
CA THR A 3 -17.42 -10.74 -1.55
C THR A 3 -17.80 -11.32 -2.92
N ILE A 4 -17.55 -10.58 -4.01
CA ILE A 4 -17.86 -11.03 -5.38
C ILE A 4 -16.75 -11.94 -5.91
N LEU A 5 -15.50 -11.58 -5.62
CA LEU A 5 -14.33 -12.22 -6.20
C LEU A 5 -13.16 -12.09 -5.23
N GLU A 6 -12.45 -13.19 -5.03
CA GLU A 6 -11.12 -13.16 -4.41
C GLU A 6 -10.10 -13.62 -5.45
N ILE A 7 -9.15 -12.75 -5.76
CA ILE A 7 -7.99 -13.08 -6.58
C ILE A 7 -6.82 -13.32 -5.63
N GLN A 8 -6.37 -14.56 -5.56
CA GLN A 8 -5.13 -14.92 -4.89
C GLN A 8 -3.98 -14.92 -5.90
N GLY A 9 -3.00 -14.05 -5.67
CA GLY A 9 -1.67 -14.16 -6.26
C GLY A 9 -0.76 -15.04 -5.40
N GLN A 10 0.48 -15.26 -5.85
CA GLN A 10 1.47 -16.01 -5.06
C GLN A 10 1.92 -15.26 -3.80
N LYS A 11 1.96 -13.93 -3.85
CA LYS A 11 2.51 -13.09 -2.78
C LYS A 11 1.45 -12.23 -2.08
N GLY A 12 0.29 -12.02 -2.67
CA GLY A 12 -0.79 -11.31 -2.02
C GLY A 12 -2.16 -11.62 -2.59
N LYS A 13 -3.17 -10.89 -2.12
CA LYS A 13 -4.57 -11.10 -2.51
C LYS A 13 -5.26 -9.78 -2.82
N LEU A 14 -6.19 -9.84 -3.76
CA LEU A 14 -7.11 -8.76 -4.09
C LEU A 14 -8.52 -9.27 -3.86
N VAL A 15 -9.28 -8.54 -3.05
CA VAL A 15 -10.64 -8.89 -2.66
C VAL A 15 -11.59 -7.87 -3.25
N VAL A 16 -12.51 -8.32 -4.09
CA VAL A 16 -13.59 -7.49 -4.62
C VAL A 16 -14.81 -7.66 -3.74
N VAL A 17 -15.25 -6.55 -3.15
CA VAL A 17 -16.38 -6.49 -2.24
C VAL A 17 -17.46 -5.63 -2.88
N GLU A 18 -18.67 -6.18 -2.93
CA GLU A 18 -19.88 -5.43 -3.24
C GLU A 18 -20.60 -5.04 -1.96
N ASP A 19 -21.06 -3.81 -1.91
CA ASP A 19 -22.05 -3.40 -0.96
C ASP A 19 -23.45 -3.53 -1.58
N PRO A 20 -24.24 -4.56 -1.21
CA PRO A 20 -25.57 -4.76 -1.78
C PRO A 20 -26.56 -3.67 -1.34
N GLU A 21 -26.30 -2.93 -0.26
CA GLU A 21 -27.20 -1.88 0.21
C GLU A 21 -27.10 -0.60 -0.64
N VAL A 22 -25.91 -0.33 -1.16
CA VAL A 22 -25.61 0.91 -1.92
C VAL A 22 -25.26 0.62 -3.38
N GLY A 23 -25.12 -0.66 -3.75
CA GLY A 23 -24.67 -1.11 -5.06
C GLY A 23 -23.20 -0.78 -5.37
N HIS A 24 -22.43 -0.31 -4.39
CA HIS A 24 -21.04 0.08 -4.56
C HIS A 24 -20.12 -1.14 -4.69
N VAL A 25 -19.07 -1.04 -5.51
CA VAL A 25 -18.11 -2.13 -5.70
C VAL A 25 -16.71 -1.60 -5.44
N PHE A 26 -15.96 -2.32 -4.62
CA PHE A 26 -14.62 -1.96 -4.21
C PHE A 26 -13.67 -3.12 -4.45
N ALA A 27 -12.48 -2.83 -5.00
CA ALA A 27 -11.36 -3.75 -4.98
C ALA A 27 -10.40 -3.37 -3.83
N VAL A 28 -10.04 -4.34 -3.01
CA VAL A 28 -9.24 -4.14 -1.80
C VAL A 28 -7.99 -5.01 -1.87
N ILE A 29 -6.82 -4.39 -1.75
CA ILE A 29 -5.54 -5.05 -1.54
C ILE A 29 -5.20 -4.90 -0.05
N PRO A 30 -5.30 -5.98 0.75
CA PRO A 30 -5.04 -5.91 2.19
C PRO A 30 -3.60 -5.52 2.46
N TYR A 31 -3.41 -4.44 3.21
CA TYR A 31 -2.09 -3.97 3.58
C TYR A 31 -2.07 -3.52 5.04
N GLY A 32 -1.56 -4.40 5.91
CA GLY A 32 -1.53 -4.17 7.37
C GLY A 32 -0.44 -3.21 7.85
N LYS A 33 0.37 -2.66 6.95
CA LYS A 33 1.42 -1.68 7.28
C LYS A 33 0.95 -0.27 6.92
N ARG A 34 1.62 0.73 7.48
CA ARG A 34 1.35 2.14 7.15
C ARG A 34 1.82 2.45 5.73
N ALA A 35 0.90 2.82 4.85
CA ALA A 35 1.27 3.27 3.51
C ALA A 35 1.83 4.69 3.55
N THR A 36 2.89 4.93 2.79
CA THR A 36 3.40 6.29 2.54
C THR A 36 2.76 6.88 1.29
N PRO A 37 2.69 8.22 1.18
CA PRO A 37 2.18 8.88 -0.03
C PRO A 37 2.91 8.48 -1.30
N THR A 38 4.23 8.24 -1.23
CA THR A 38 5.04 7.75 -2.35
C THR A 38 4.53 6.42 -2.89
N LEU A 39 4.20 5.50 -1.98
CA LEU A 39 3.79 4.16 -2.31
C LEU A 39 2.35 4.12 -2.86
N ILE A 40 1.47 5.03 -2.42
CA ILE A 40 0.18 5.29 -3.09
C ILE A 40 0.41 5.80 -4.51
N ARG A 41 1.39 6.69 -4.71
CA ARG A 41 1.69 7.26 -6.03
C ARG A 41 2.24 6.22 -7.00
N GLU A 42 3.20 5.40 -6.57
CA GLU A 42 3.74 4.31 -7.39
C GLU A 42 2.66 3.29 -7.76
N LEU A 43 1.78 2.95 -6.81
CA LEU A 43 0.64 2.07 -7.09
C LEU A 43 -0.25 2.65 -8.20
N ARG A 44 -0.56 3.94 -8.13
CA ARG A 44 -1.34 4.65 -9.16
C ARG A 44 -0.62 4.72 -10.50
N GLU A 45 0.69 4.97 -10.51
CA GLU A 45 1.49 5.03 -11.74
C GLU A 45 1.59 3.66 -12.42
N ARG A 46 1.70 2.56 -11.63
CA ARG A 46 1.81 1.19 -12.14
C ARG A 46 0.49 0.65 -12.67
N THR A 47 -0.59 0.87 -11.92
CA THR A 47 -1.91 0.34 -12.26
C THR A 47 -2.71 1.28 -13.17
N LEU A 48 -2.33 2.55 -13.24
CA LEU A 48 -3.07 3.64 -13.88
C LEU A 48 -4.48 3.85 -13.29
N ASP A 49 -4.70 3.36 -12.07
CA ASP A 49 -5.99 3.37 -11.39
C ASP A 49 -5.97 4.25 -10.13
N PRO A 50 -7.08 4.89 -9.74
CA PRO A 50 -7.15 5.87 -8.65
C PRO A 50 -7.21 5.24 -7.25
N TRP A 51 -6.20 4.43 -6.90
CA TRP A 51 -6.13 3.78 -5.58
C TRP A 51 -6.10 4.76 -4.42
N ARG A 52 -6.79 4.41 -3.34
CA ARG A 52 -6.80 5.12 -2.06
C ARG A 52 -6.29 4.21 -0.95
N TYR A 53 -5.59 4.75 0.02
CA TYR A 53 -5.18 3.99 1.20
C TYR A 53 -6.14 4.26 2.35
N VAL A 54 -6.59 3.19 3.00
CA VAL A 54 -7.43 3.21 4.20
C VAL A 54 -6.67 2.48 5.31
N GLU A 55 -6.37 3.20 6.39
CA GLU A 55 -5.67 2.63 7.54
C GLU A 55 -6.49 1.47 8.16
N GLY A 56 -5.85 0.33 8.40
CA GLY A 56 -6.50 -0.88 8.92
C GLY A 56 -7.15 -1.78 7.84
N VAL A 57 -7.35 -1.29 6.62
CA VAL A 57 -7.92 -2.06 5.50
C VAL A 57 -6.87 -2.33 4.43
N GLY A 58 -6.19 -1.29 3.95
CA GLY A 58 -5.19 -1.38 2.88
C GLY A 58 -5.49 -0.45 1.71
N PHE A 59 -5.15 -0.88 0.49
CA PHE A 59 -5.45 -0.11 -0.71
C PHE A 59 -6.83 -0.46 -1.23
N VAL A 60 -7.65 0.56 -1.45
CA VAL A 60 -9.02 0.46 -1.92
C VAL A 60 -9.12 1.18 -3.26
N LEU A 61 -9.66 0.50 -4.25
CA LEU A 61 -10.04 1.05 -5.54
C LEU A 61 -11.55 1.04 -5.63
N ASP A 62 -12.11 2.21 -5.92
CA ASP A 62 -13.54 2.37 -6.14
C ASP A 62 -13.87 1.99 -7.58
N LEU A 63 -14.61 0.89 -7.73
CA LEU A 63 -15.09 0.36 -9.00
C LEU A 63 -16.55 0.74 -9.26
N THR A 64 -17.18 1.49 -8.35
CA THR A 64 -18.57 1.90 -8.45
C THR A 64 -18.83 2.69 -9.73
N ALA A 65 -17.88 3.56 -10.12
CA ALA A 65 -17.97 4.31 -11.37
C ALA A 65 -18.09 3.38 -12.59
N TRP A 66 -17.37 2.25 -12.60
CA TRP A 66 -17.43 1.30 -13.71
C TRP A 66 -18.79 0.59 -13.78
N LYS A 67 -19.39 0.30 -12.62
CA LYS A 67 -20.73 -0.29 -12.54
C LYS A 67 -21.82 0.71 -12.98
N SER A 68 -21.69 1.98 -12.57
CA SER A 68 -22.68 3.02 -12.85
C SER A 68 -22.64 3.56 -14.28
N GLU A 69 -21.47 3.75 -14.89
CA GLU A 69 -21.36 4.37 -16.22
C GLU A 69 -21.66 3.42 -17.37
N SER A 70 -21.50 2.11 -17.17
CA SER A 70 -21.48 1.15 -18.27
C SER A 70 -22.45 -0.02 -18.10
N GLN A 71 -23.30 -0.01 -17.05
CA GLN A 71 -24.19 -1.14 -16.73
C GLN A 71 -23.42 -2.48 -16.66
N LEU A 72 -22.13 -2.43 -16.33
CA LEU A 72 -21.26 -3.61 -16.39
C LEU A 72 -21.75 -4.63 -15.37
N GLY A 73 -22.00 -5.85 -15.86
CA GLY A 73 -22.35 -6.98 -15.04
C GLY A 73 -21.19 -7.41 -14.15
N ALA A 74 -21.49 -8.28 -13.19
CA ALA A 74 -20.48 -8.86 -12.30
C ALA A 74 -19.32 -9.54 -13.07
N GLU A 75 -19.58 -10.09 -14.26
CA GLU A 75 -18.56 -10.73 -15.10
C GLU A 75 -17.59 -9.74 -15.73
N GLU A 76 -18.04 -8.55 -16.14
CA GLU A 76 -17.16 -7.54 -16.73
C GLU A 76 -16.29 -6.87 -15.68
N ILE A 77 -16.81 -6.71 -14.46
CA ILE A 77 -16.01 -6.34 -13.30
C ILE A 77 -14.94 -7.40 -13.04
N LYS A 78 -15.28 -8.69 -13.10
CA LYS A 78 -14.29 -9.77 -12.97
C LYS A 78 -13.20 -9.66 -14.04
N ASN A 79 -13.54 -9.50 -15.31
CA ASN A 79 -12.55 -9.36 -16.39
C ASN A 79 -11.63 -8.14 -16.19
N LYS A 80 -12.19 -6.99 -15.79
CA LYS A 80 -11.37 -5.80 -15.51
C LYS A 80 -10.46 -5.97 -14.30
N VAL A 81 -10.87 -6.76 -13.32
CA VAL A 81 -10.07 -7.03 -12.11
C VAL A 81 -9.09 -8.18 -12.35
N GLU A 82 -9.35 -9.07 -13.30
CA GLU A 82 -8.47 -10.19 -13.66
C GLU A 82 -7.11 -9.73 -14.19
N LYS A 83 -7.04 -8.54 -14.83
CA LYS A 83 -5.76 -7.87 -15.18
C LYS A 83 -4.84 -7.68 -13.98
N TYR A 84 -5.41 -7.58 -12.77
CA TYR A 84 -4.63 -7.47 -11.56
C TYR A 84 -4.03 -8.80 -11.12
N ARG A 85 -4.49 -9.95 -11.60
CA ARG A 85 -3.92 -11.24 -11.21
C ARG A 85 -2.43 -11.35 -11.57
N GLU A 86 -2.02 -10.77 -12.69
CA GLU A 86 -0.62 -10.76 -13.12
C GLU A 86 0.18 -9.64 -12.44
N THR A 87 -0.47 -8.51 -12.14
CA THR A 87 0.20 -7.35 -11.53
C THR A 87 0.15 -7.34 -10.00
N ILE A 88 -0.71 -8.13 -9.35
CA ILE A 88 -0.88 -8.15 -7.89
C ILE A 88 0.39 -8.61 -7.20
N ASP A 89 1.09 -9.60 -7.77
CA ASP A 89 2.34 -10.12 -7.20
C ASP A 89 3.47 -9.11 -7.34
N GLU A 90 3.54 -8.37 -8.46
CA GLU A 90 4.49 -7.27 -8.65
C GLU A 90 4.20 -6.11 -7.69
N VAL A 91 2.93 -5.73 -7.58
CA VAL A 91 2.47 -4.67 -6.68
C VAL A 91 2.80 -5.04 -5.24
N VAL A 92 2.47 -6.25 -4.80
CA VAL A 92 2.73 -6.70 -3.43
C VAL A 92 4.23 -6.80 -3.17
N GLN A 93 5.01 -7.30 -4.12
CA GLN A 93 6.47 -7.31 -4.00
C GLN A 93 7.04 -5.89 -3.84
N MET A 94 6.59 -4.93 -4.64
CA MET A 94 6.97 -3.52 -4.50
C MET A 94 6.58 -2.98 -3.12
N LEU A 95 5.35 -3.26 -2.67
CA LEU A 95 4.86 -2.87 -1.34
C LEU A 95 5.74 -3.43 -0.20
N GLU A 96 6.29 -4.63 -0.38
CA GLU A 96 7.24 -5.25 0.55
C GLU A 96 8.65 -4.65 0.47
N GLU A 97 9.18 -4.42 -0.74
CA GLU A 97 10.51 -3.85 -0.96
C GLU A 97 10.61 -2.41 -0.44
N VAL A 98 9.61 -1.57 -0.71
CA VAL A 98 9.55 -0.18 -0.22
C VAL A 98 9.44 -0.17 1.31
N SER A 99 8.63 -1.06 1.89
CA SER A 99 8.53 -1.23 3.34
C SER A 99 9.87 -1.65 3.97
N SER A 100 10.61 -2.52 3.29
CA SER A 100 11.92 -3.03 3.74
C SER A 100 13.00 -1.95 3.72
N ARG A 101 13.05 -1.16 2.63
CA ARG A 101 13.96 -0.01 2.50
C ARG A 101 13.72 1.05 3.59
N GLU A 102 12.46 1.35 3.90
CA GLU A 102 12.12 2.34 4.92
C GLU A 102 12.51 1.89 6.34
N SER A 103 12.42 0.58 6.60
CA SER A 103 12.83 -0.04 7.86
C SER A 103 14.34 0.06 8.11
N GLU A 104 15.14 0.02 7.03
CA GLU A 104 16.59 0.14 7.08
C GLU A 104 17.04 1.60 7.30
N GLU A 105 16.37 2.54 6.65
CA GLU A 105 16.68 3.98 6.77
C GLU A 105 16.41 4.54 8.17
N ARG A 106 15.36 4.04 8.84
CA ARG A 106 15.05 4.39 10.25
C ARG A 106 16.11 3.87 11.22
N LYS A 107 16.70 2.70 10.96
CA LYS A 107 17.81 2.15 11.76
C LYS A 107 19.09 2.97 11.60
N ALA A 108 19.37 3.45 10.38
CA ALA A 108 20.54 4.29 10.09
C ALA A 108 20.49 5.65 10.81
N LYS A 109 19.31 6.30 10.86
CA LYS A 109 19.13 7.59 11.56
C LYS A 109 19.33 7.48 13.08
N LYS A 110 18.94 6.37 13.71
CA LYS A 110 19.19 6.10 15.15
C LYS A 110 20.70 5.93 15.45
N LYS A 111 21.47 5.28 14.58
CA LYS A 111 22.94 5.13 14.74
C LYS A 111 23.69 6.48 14.62
N LYS A 112 23.32 7.35 13.68
CA LYS A 112 23.93 8.69 13.54
C LYS A 112 23.71 9.59 14.77
N LYS A 113 22.53 9.53 15.41
CA LYS A 113 22.21 10.35 16.59
C LYS A 113 23.02 9.96 17.84
N LYS A 114 23.43 8.68 17.98
CA LYS A 114 24.28 8.22 19.10
C LYS A 114 25.73 8.71 18.99
N ARG A 115 26.31 8.80 17.79
CA ARG A 115 27.72 9.26 17.62
C ARG A 115 27.95 10.75 17.92
N LYS A 116 26.93 11.60 17.78
CA LYS A 116 27.06 13.04 18.05
C LYS A 116 27.11 13.40 19.54
N LYS A 117 26.53 12.56 20.43
CA LYS A 117 26.52 12.80 21.89
C LYS A 117 27.85 12.46 22.57
N THR A 118 28.67 11.55 22.03
CA THR A 118 29.96 11.16 22.63
C THR A 118 31.11 12.12 22.28
N ALA A 119 31.05 12.82 21.14
CA ALA A 119 32.10 13.77 20.75
C ALA A 119 32.07 15.09 21.57
N GLY A 120 30.89 15.50 22.06
CA GLY A 120 30.74 16.74 22.84
C GLY A 120 31.25 16.67 24.28
N ARG A 121 31.38 15.46 24.86
CA ARG A 121 31.74 15.30 26.28
C ARG A 121 33.26 15.24 26.53
N LYS A 122 34.08 15.02 25.49
CA LYS A 122 35.55 14.98 25.62
C LYS A 122 36.24 16.35 25.49
N ARG A 123 35.61 17.36 24.87
CA ARG A 123 36.22 18.69 24.69
C ARG A 123 36.05 19.65 25.88
N ARG A 124 35.18 19.33 26.85
CA ARG A 124 34.92 20.20 28.02
C ARG A 124 35.82 19.94 29.24
N LYS A 125 36.75 18.98 29.16
CA LYS A 125 37.67 18.65 30.27
C LYS A 125 39.08 19.26 30.16
N ARG A 126 39.32 20.16 29.20
CA ARG A 126 40.64 20.81 28.96
C ARG A 126 40.64 22.34 29.11
N ARG A 127 39.57 22.93 29.64
CA ARG A 127 39.48 24.37 29.94
C ARG A 127 38.77 24.57 31.27
N SER A 128 39.44 24.19 32.35
CA SER A 128 39.25 24.74 33.70
C SER A 128 40.47 24.33 34.52
N LYS A 129 41.37 25.28 34.73
CA LYS A 129 42.57 25.26 35.60
C LYS A 129 43.61 24.18 35.30
#